data_AF-A0A840HPM1-F1
#
_entry.id   AF-A0A840HPM1-F1
#
_cell.length_a   1.000
_cell.length_b   1.000
_cell.length_c   1.000
_cell.angle_alpha   90.00
_cell.angle_beta   90.00
_cell.angle_gamma   90.00
#
_symmetry.space_group_name_H-M   'P 1'
#
loop_
_entity.id
_entity.type
_entity.pdbx_description
1 polymer ?
#
loop_
_entity_poly.entity_id
_entity_poly.type
_entity_poly.pdbx_seq_one_letter_code
_entity_poly.pdbx_strand_id
1 'polypeptide(L)' 'MPLTLDQIINMKHELVLLAGKVDWEWIDGEIAPLYSENGRPGIETRFMIGLLLLKHIYGVSDEGACER' A
#
# COMPACT_ATOMS: atom_id res chain seq x y z
N MET A 1 13.76 7.52 -22.31
CA MET A 1 12.32 7.57 -21.93
C MET A 1 12.18 6.74 -20.66
N PRO A 2 11.76 7.32 -19.52
CA PRO A 2 11.57 6.54 -18.30
C PRO A 2 10.37 5.58 -18.48
N LEU A 3 10.53 4.34 -18.02
CA LEU A 3 9.44 3.37 -17.93
C LEU A 3 8.53 3.76 -16.76
N THR A 4 7.23 3.83 -16.99
CA THR A 4 6.24 4.07 -15.94
C THR A 4 5.68 2.75 -15.42
N LEU A 5 5.18 2.74 -14.18
CA LEU A 5 4.74 1.50 -13.53
C LEU A 5 3.61 0.80 -14.32
N ASP A 6 2.70 1.56 -14.90
CA ASP A 6 1.61 1.08 -15.76
C ASP A 6 2.09 0.44 -17.07
N GLN A 7 3.33 0.70 -17.48
CA GLN A 7 3.97 0.03 -18.63
C GLN A 7 4.63 -1.30 -18.24
N ILE A 8 4.81 -1.56 -16.94
CA ILE A 8 5.52 -2.73 -16.41
C ILE A 8 4.54 -3.74 -15.83
N ILE A 9 3.45 -3.28 -15.20
CA ILE A 9 2.48 -4.15 -14.52
C ILE A 9 1.27 -4.46 -15.40
N ASN A 10 0.66 -5.64 -15.19
CA ASN A 10 -0.63 -5.95 -15.79
C ASN A 10 -1.72 -5.10 -15.12
N MET A 11 -2.19 -4.05 -15.83
CA MET A 11 -3.23 -3.15 -15.32
C MET A 11 -4.59 -3.82 -15.10
N LYS A 12 -4.78 -5.06 -15.59
CA LYS A 12 -5.99 -5.88 -15.33
C LYS A 12 -5.83 -6.80 -14.11
N HIS A 13 -4.69 -6.75 -13.41
CA HIS A 13 -4.47 -7.56 -12.22
C HIS A 13 -5.43 -7.18 -11.09
N GLU A 14 -5.90 -8.17 -10.34
CA GLU A 14 -6.91 -7.99 -9.29
C GLU A 14 -6.51 -6.95 -8.23
N LEU A 15 -5.24 -6.93 -7.82
CA LEU A 15 -4.73 -5.94 -6.87
C LEU A 15 -4.71 -4.50 -7.43
N VAL A 16 -4.48 -4.34 -8.74
CA VAL A 16 -4.54 -3.02 -9.40
C VAL A 16 -5.98 -2.53 -9.41
N LEU A 17 -6.92 -3.42 -9.77
CA LEU A 17 -8.34 -3.10 -9.76
C LEU A 17 -8.86 -2.80 -8.36
N LEU A 18 -8.41 -3.56 -7.34
CA LEU A 18 -8.73 -3.32 -5.94
C LEU A 18 -8.20 -1.95 -5.50
N ALA A 19 -6.93 -1.65 -5.78
CA ALA A 19 -6.34 -0.37 -5.44
C ALA A 19 -7.07 0.82 -6.10
N GLY A 20 -7.64 0.65 -7.30
CA GLY A 20 -8.46 1.67 -7.94
C GLY A 20 -9.85 1.88 -7.33
N LYS A 21 -10.32 0.97 -6.47
CA LYS A 21 -11.62 1.06 -5.79
C LYS A 21 -11.52 1.60 -4.36
N VAL A 22 -10.32 1.59 -3.77
CA VAL A 22 -10.10 2.10 -2.43
C VAL A 22 -9.98 3.62 -2.48
N ASP A 23 -10.73 4.30 -1.62
CA ASP A 23 -10.59 5.74 -1.40
C ASP A 23 -9.36 6.01 -0.53
N TRP A 24 -8.19 6.09 -1.17
CA TRP A 24 -6.92 6.28 -0.46
C TRP A 24 -6.80 7.66 0.17
N GLU A 25 -7.40 8.70 -0.41
CA GLU A 25 -7.35 10.06 0.14
C GLU A 25 -8.14 10.14 1.44
N TRP A 26 -9.35 9.56 1.47
CA TRP A 26 -10.13 9.49 2.69
C TRP A 26 -9.40 8.71 3.78
N ILE A 27 -8.87 7.54 3.47
CA ILE A 27 -8.12 6.72 4.44
C ILE A 27 -6.90 7.48 4.97
N ASP A 28 -6.13 8.13 4.09
CA ASP A 28 -4.96 8.90 4.52
C ASP A 28 -5.37 10.06 5.42
N GLY A 29 -6.47 10.77 5.10
CA GLY A 29 -7.01 11.82 5.96
C GLY A 29 -7.42 11.35 7.36
N GLU A 30 -7.90 10.12 7.49
CA GLU A 30 -8.27 9.53 8.80
C GLU A 30 -7.06 9.01 9.58
N ILE A 31 -6.03 8.50 8.90
CA ILE A 31 -4.87 7.87 9.54
C ILE A 31 -3.73 8.87 9.79
N ALA A 32 -3.52 9.84 8.91
CA ALA A 32 -2.44 10.82 9.02
C ALA A 32 -2.40 11.54 10.39
N PRO A 33 -3.54 11.99 10.97
CA PRO A 33 -3.55 12.62 12.29
C PRO A 33 -3.17 11.70 13.44
N LEU A 34 -3.14 10.39 13.22
CA LEU A 34 -2.76 9.39 14.23
C LEU A 34 -1.23 9.19 14.30
N TYR A 35 -0.48 9.68 13.31
CA TYR A 35 0.98 9.65 13.37
C TYR A 35 1.50 10.63 14.42
N SER A 36 2.59 10.23 15.07
CA SER A 36 3.31 11.10 16.00
C SER A 36 4.03 12.20 15.22
N GLU A 37 3.86 13.44 15.66
CA GLU A 37 4.66 14.60 15.21
C GLU A 37 6.13 14.51 15.68
N ASN A 38 6.43 13.63 16.63
CA ASN A 38 7.76 13.43 17.19
C ASN A 38 8.36 12.10 16.74
N GLY A 39 9.65 12.11 16.41
CA GLY A 39 10.42 10.92 16.06
C GLY A 39 10.55 10.72 14.55
N ARG A 40 10.56 9.45 14.10
CA ARG A 40 10.64 9.13 12.68
C ARG A 40 9.30 9.49 12.00
N PRO A 41 9.31 10.20 10.87
CA PRO A 41 8.09 10.48 10.12
C PRO A 41 7.30 9.21 9.81
N GLY A 42 5.98 9.34 9.85
CA GLY A 42 5.08 8.31 9.33
C GLY A 42 5.46 7.94 7.90
N ILE A 43 5.25 6.68 7.54
CA ILE A 43 5.36 6.22 6.15
C ILE A 43 3.98 6.29 5.50
N GLU A 44 3.95 6.38 4.18
CA GLU A 44 2.71 6.50 3.39
C GLU A 44 1.65 5.49 3.85
N THR A 45 0.45 5.98 4.22
CA THR A 45 -0.65 5.16 4.74
C THR A 45 -1.00 4.02 3.80
N ARG A 46 -1.05 4.32 2.49
CA ARG A 46 -1.30 3.33 1.44
C ARG A 46 -0.29 2.18 1.45
N PHE A 47 0.98 2.45 1.74
CA PHE A 47 2.00 1.42 1.80
C PHE A 47 1.77 0.48 2.99
N MET A 48 1.53 1.03 4.19
CA MET A 48 1.26 0.21 5.39
C MET A 48 0.02 -0.65 5.24
N ILE A 49 -1.09 -0.05 4.81
CA ILE A 49 -2.35 -0.77 4.62
C ILE A 49 -2.23 -1.77 3.49
N GLY A 50 -1.54 -1.41 2.40
CA GLY A 50 -1.22 -2.33 1.31
C GLY A 50 -0.51 -3.59 1.82
N LEU A 51 0.53 -3.44 2.65
CA LEU A 51 1.23 -4.59 3.24
C LEU A 51 0.30 -5.44 4.13
N LEU A 52 -0.54 -4.82 4.96
CA LEU A 52 -1.49 -5.55 5.82
C LEU A 52 -2.51 -6.34 4.99
N LEU A 53 -3.04 -5.75 3.92
CA LEU A 53 -3.94 -6.42 2.99
C LEU A 53 -3.26 -7.60 2.30
N LEU A 54 -2.03 -7.42 1.80
CA LEU A 54 -1.28 -8.49 1.14
C LEU A 54 -0.96 -9.64 2.10
N LYS A 55 -0.54 -9.34 3.33
CA LYS A 55 -0.31 -10.33 4.39
C LYS A 55 -1.56 -11.15 4.65
N HIS A 56 -2.71 -10.48 4.76
CA HIS A 56 -3.98 -11.16 5.01
C HIS A 56 -4.45 -12.00 3.81
N ILE A 57 -4.43 -11.44 2.59
CA ILE A 57 -4.90 -12.12 1.37
C ILE A 57 -4.06 -13.37 1.07
N TYR A 58 -2.74 -13.28 1.24
CA TYR A 58 -1.82 -14.37 0.90
C TYR A 58 -1.40 -15.22 2.10
N GLY A 59 -1.88 -14.90 3.31
CA GLY A 59 -1.54 -15.61 4.55
C GLY A 59 -0.04 -15.62 4.86
N VAL A 60 0.66 -14.52 4.57
CA VAL A 60 2.11 -14.39 4.78
C VAL A 60 2.44 -13.58 6.05
N SER A 61 3.57 -13.90 6.67
CA SER A 61 4.10 -13.13 7.81
C SER A 61 4.72 -11.80 7.37
N ASP A 62 5.16 -11.01 8.34
CA ASP A 62 5.86 -9.75 8.11
C ASP A 62 7.15 -9.94 7.32
N GLU A 63 7.94 -10.94 7.71
CA GLU A 63 9.15 -11.35 7.03
C GLU A 63 8.83 -11.89 5.64
N GLY A 64 7.82 -12.77 5.54
CA GLY A 64 7.41 -13.35 4.27
C GLY A 64 6.87 -12.34 3.25
N ALA A 65 6.38 -11.18 3.70
CA ALA A 65 6.00 -10.07 2.84
C ALA A 65 7.20 -9.25 2.34
N CYS A 66 8.31 -9.24 3.07
CA CYS A 66 9.55 -8.54 2.70
C CYS A 66 10.50 -9.38 1.82
N GLU A 67 10.38 -10.70 1.85
CA GLU A 67 11.23 -11.63 1.11
C GLU A 67 10.80 -11.88 -0.34
N ARG A 68 9.64 -11.37 -0.76
CA ARG A 68 9.04 -11.62 -2.08
C ARG A 68 9.14 -10.45 -3.05
#